data_AF-A0AAD6DLE0-F1
#
_entry.id   AF-A0AAD6DLE0-F1
#
_cell.length_a   1.000
_cell.length_b   1.000
_cell.length_c   1.000
_cell.angle_alpha   90.00
_cell.angle_beta   90.00
_cell.angle_gamma   90.00
#
_symmetry.space_group_name_H-M   'P 1'
#
loop_
_entity.id
_entity.type
_entity.pdbx_description
1 polymer ?
#
loop_
_entity_poly.entity_id
_entity_poly.type
_entity_poly.pdbx_seq_one_letter_code
_entity_poly.pdbx_strand_id
1 'polypeptide(L)'
;MKSLVGSLYGRDPKYSYWSGCSQGGRQGLMLAQRYSNAYDGIAASASAFLWIEPASSSHDPVLEGWTGASSAPLACELDFITAQVIAECDPKDGVVDGVISDMDSCNFDALSSVNKTFHCSSSNKIMPISKIAALVANAAWSGPRTADGEFLWYG
;
A
#
# COMPACT_ATOMS: atom_id res chain seq x y z
N MET A 1 -14.54 7.55 30.60
CA MET A 1 -13.83 8.81 30.27
C MET A 1 -14.76 10.01 30.21
N LYS A 2 -15.84 10.02 29.40
CA LYS A 2 -16.81 11.13 29.39
C LYS A 2 -17.39 11.44 30.78
N SER A 3 -17.79 10.41 31.52
CA SER A 3 -18.23 10.54 32.92
C SER A 3 -17.15 11.14 33.84
N LEU A 4 -15.90 10.71 33.68
CA LEU A 4 -14.77 11.25 34.45
C LEU A 4 -14.54 12.74 34.15
N VAL A 5 -14.62 13.15 32.87
CA VAL A 5 -14.56 14.56 32.45
C VAL A 5 -15.70 15.35 33.10
N GLY A 6 -16.92 14.83 33.06
CA GLY A 6 -18.09 15.44 33.72
C GLY A 6 -17.87 15.67 35.22
N SER A 7 -17.39 14.65 35.93
CA SER A 7 -17.11 14.72 37.37
C SER A 7 -15.96 15.67 37.73
N LEU A 8 -14.87 15.68 36.94
CA LEU A 8 -13.70 16.52 37.23
C LEU A 8 -13.91 17.99 36.90
N TYR A 9 -14.62 18.28 35.80
CA TYR A 9 -14.78 19.65 35.29
C TYR A 9 -16.16 20.25 35.56
N GLY A 10 -17.08 19.49 36.17
CA GLY A 10 -18.45 19.94 36.50
C GLY A 10 -19.36 20.16 35.29
N ARG A 11 -18.94 19.70 34.11
CA ARG A 11 -19.69 19.80 32.85
C ARG A 11 -19.28 18.71 31.87
N ASP A 12 -20.22 18.29 31.04
CA ASP A 12 -19.95 17.33 29.97
C ASP A 12 -19.12 17.94 28.84
N PRO A 13 -18.36 17.12 28.08
CA PRO A 13 -17.65 17.58 26.91
C PRO A 13 -18.65 18.08 25.85
N LYS A 14 -18.45 19.32 25.36
CA LYS A 14 -19.28 19.89 24.28
C LYS A 14 -19.09 19.15 22.96
N TYR A 15 -17.87 18.66 22.71
CA TYR A 15 -17.52 17.83 21.55
C TYR A 15 -16.52 16.75 21.97
N SER A 16 -16.51 15.64 21.24
CA SER A 16 -15.60 14.49 21.41
C SER A 16 -15.03 14.09 20.06
N TYR A 17 -13.71 13.89 19.99
CA TYR A 17 -13.02 13.53 18.74
C TYR A 17 -12.25 12.22 18.87
N TRP A 18 -12.18 11.47 17.76
CA TRP A 18 -11.29 10.33 17.57
C TRP A 18 -10.27 10.64 16.49
N SER A 19 -9.01 10.26 16.71
CA SER A 19 -7.97 10.29 15.68
C SER A 19 -7.14 9.02 15.79
N GLY A 20 -7.04 8.27 14.69
CA GLY A 20 -6.32 6.99 14.68
C GLY A 20 -5.88 6.58 13.29
N CYS A 21 -4.71 5.93 13.24
CA CYS A 21 -4.09 5.38 12.03
C CYS A 21 -4.09 3.84 12.08
N SER A 22 -4.06 3.15 10.93
CA SER A 22 -3.98 1.67 10.86
C SER A 22 -5.15 1.01 11.62
N GLN A 23 -4.86 0.22 12.64
CA GLN A 23 -5.85 -0.39 13.52
C GLN A 23 -6.73 0.67 14.21
N GLY A 24 -6.17 1.85 14.53
CA GLY A 24 -6.92 2.99 15.06
C GLY A 24 -7.85 3.63 14.02
N GLY A 25 -7.49 3.58 12.74
CA GLY A 25 -8.40 3.97 11.65
C GLY A 25 -9.58 3.02 11.55
N ARG A 26 -9.34 1.70 11.62
CA ARG A 26 -10.40 0.68 11.69
C ARG A 26 -11.31 0.91 12.89
N GLN A 27 -10.76 1.17 14.07
CA GLN A 27 -11.54 1.50 15.26
C GLN A 27 -12.39 2.76 15.06
N GLY A 28 -11.83 3.79 14.43
CA GLY A 28 -12.55 5.01 14.05
C GLY A 28 -13.76 4.72 13.16
N LEU A 29 -13.58 3.93 12.10
CA LEU A 29 -14.70 3.55 11.22
C LEU A 29 -15.72 2.65 11.93
N MET A 30 -15.29 1.75 12.81
CA MET A 30 -16.18 0.95 13.65
C MET A 30 -17.00 1.81 14.60
N LEU A 31 -16.39 2.85 15.20
CA LEU A 31 -17.08 3.84 16.02
C LEU A 31 -18.11 4.60 15.20
N ALA A 32 -17.76 5.04 13.98
CA ALA A 32 -18.70 5.71 13.08
C ALA A 32 -19.92 4.84 12.75
N GLN A 33 -19.70 3.55 12.43
CA GLN A 33 -20.74 2.64 11.98
C GLN A 33 -21.63 2.10 13.12
N ARG A 34 -21.06 1.80 14.28
CA ARG A 34 -21.77 1.10 15.38
C ARG A 34 -22.07 1.99 16.59
N TYR A 35 -21.37 3.10 16.73
CA TYR A 35 -21.47 4.01 17.87
C TYR A 35 -21.49 5.46 17.40
N SER A 36 -22.39 5.78 16.45
CA SER A 36 -22.45 7.08 15.77
C SER A 36 -22.51 8.29 16.71
N ASN A 37 -23.01 8.12 17.94
CA ASN A 37 -23.15 9.19 18.94
C ASN A 37 -21.96 9.27 19.91
N ALA A 38 -20.93 8.42 19.73
CA ALA A 38 -19.77 8.39 20.63
C ALA A 38 -18.80 9.55 20.39
N TYR A 39 -18.68 10.02 19.14
CA TYR A 39 -17.76 11.07 18.73
C TYR A 39 -18.42 11.99 17.69
N ASP A 40 -18.15 13.28 17.79
CA ASP A 40 -18.62 14.32 16.87
C ASP A 40 -17.74 14.45 15.62
N GLY A 41 -16.49 13.99 15.72
CA GLY A 41 -15.56 13.94 14.59
C GLY A 41 -14.58 12.78 14.70
N ILE A 42 -14.29 12.13 13.57
CA ILE A 42 -13.41 10.97 13.48
C ILE A 42 -12.43 11.19 12.33
N ALA A 43 -11.14 11.28 12.65
CA ALA A 43 -10.05 11.20 11.69
C ALA A 43 -9.51 9.76 11.67
N ALA A 44 -9.85 9.01 10.63
CA ALA A 44 -9.43 7.63 10.44
C ALA A 44 -8.47 7.52 9.24
N SER A 45 -7.17 7.37 9.50
CA SER A 45 -6.13 7.26 8.47
C SER A 45 -5.62 5.83 8.31
N ALA A 46 -5.12 5.51 7.11
CA ALA A 46 -4.59 4.18 6.73
C ALA A 46 -5.46 3.02 7.28
N SER A 47 -6.78 3.16 7.18
CA SER A 47 -7.72 2.34 7.94
C SER A 47 -7.70 0.89 7.47
N ALA A 48 -7.39 -0.04 8.36
CA ALA A 48 -7.39 -1.47 8.05
C ALA A 48 -8.81 -2.08 8.22
N PHE A 49 -9.84 -1.45 7.63
CA PHE A 49 -11.25 -1.72 7.93
C PHE A 49 -11.75 -3.08 7.41
N LEU A 50 -11.31 -3.46 6.21
CA LEU A 50 -11.37 -4.82 5.68
C LEU A 50 -10.05 -5.44 6.10
N TRP A 51 -9.97 -6.09 7.27
CA TRP A 51 -8.68 -6.59 7.79
C TRP A 51 -8.33 -7.96 7.21
N ILE A 52 -9.33 -8.74 6.79
CA ILE A 52 -9.13 -10.14 6.37
C ILE A 52 -8.46 -10.19 4.99
N GLU A 53 -8.86 -9.27 4.12
CA GLU A 53 -8.47 -9.15 2.73
C GLU A 53 -7.00 -8.68 2.58
N PRO A 54 -6.55 -7.53 3.13
CA PRO A 54 -5.16 -7.11 3.13
C PRO A 54 -4.26 -8.05 3.94
N ALA A 55 -4.77 -8.64 5.02
CA ALA A 55 -4.02 -9.67 5.71
C ALA A 55 -3.72 -10.83 4.74
N SER A 56 -4.67 -11.29 3.93
CA SER A 56 -4.39 -12.37 2.98
C SER A 56 -3.46 -11.97 1.82
N SER A 57 -3.41 -10.70 1.42
CA SER A 57 -2.60 -10.25 0.27
C SER A 57 -1.14 -9.92 0.60
N SER A 58 -0.80 -9.63 1.86
CA SER A 58 0.53 -9.14 2.27
C SER A 58 1.51 -10.21 2.74
N HIS A 59 1.25 -11.51 2.49
CA HIS A 59 2.13 -12.59 2.95
C HIS A 59 3.03 -13.11 1.82
N ASP A 60 4.34 -13.25 2.07
CA ASP A 60 5.31 -13.77 1.10
C ASP A 60 4.90 -15.09 0.41
N PRO A 61 4.33 -16.10 1.11
CA PRO A 61 3.83 -17.32 0.46
C PRO A 61 2.76 -17.08 -0.61
N VAL A 62 2.00 -15.99 -0.47
CA VAL A 62 0.95 -15.61 -1.42
C VAL A 62 1.58 -14.99 -2.66
N LEU A 63 2.59 -14.14 -2.48
CA LEU A 63 3.37 -13.58 -3.59
C LEU A 63 4.18 -14.67 -4.32
N GLU A 64 4.79 -15.62 -3.59
CA GLU A 64 5.45 -16.81 -4.16
C GLU A 64 4.44 -17.67 -4.93
N GLY A 65 3.25 -17.92 -4.37
CA GLY A 65 2.19 -18.67 -5.02
C GLY A 65 1.66 -18.01 -6.30
N TRP A 66 1.63 -16.68 -6.36
CA TRP A 66 1.16 -15.94 -7.54
C TRP A 66 2.23 -15.76 -8.61
N THR A 67 3.46 -15.51 -8.20
CA THR A 67 4.57 -15.25 -9.13
C THR A 67 5.29 -16.52 -9.55
N GLY A 68 5.11 -17.62 -8.82
CA GLY A 68 5.90 -18.84 -8.93
C GLY A 68 7.37 -18.63 -8.52
N ALA A 69 7.69 -17.49 -7.88
CA ALA A 69 9.04 -17.16 -7.46
C ALA A 69 9.43 -18.04 -6.27
N SER A 70 10.51 -18.81 -6.42
CA SER A 70 11.10 -19.59 -5.32
C SER A 70 12.07 -18.78 -4.45
N SER A 71 12.26 -17.50 -4.76
CA SER A 71 13.16 -16.59 -4.05
C SER A 71 12.75 -15.14 -4.28
N ALA A 72 12.85 -14.31 -3.24
CA ALA A 72 12.63 -12.87 -3.35
C ALA A 72 13.61 -12.22 -4.36
N PRO A 73 13.16 -11.22 -5.15
CA PRO A 73 14.04 -10.40 -5.97
C PRO A 73 15.13 -9.70 -5.15
N LEU A 74 16.23 -9.31 -5.80
CA LEU A 74 17.21 -8.45 -5.14
C LEU A 74 16.62 -7.05 -4.95
N ALA A 75 16.88 -6.43 -3.80
CA ALA A 75 16.43 -5.06 -3.53
C ALA A 75 16.88 -4.07 -4.61
N CYS A 76 18.12 -4.22 -5.11
CA CYS A 76 18.66 -3.39 -6.18
C CYS A 76 17.85 -3.48 -7.50
N GLU A 77 17.22 -4.62 -7.80
CA GLU A 77 16.36 -4.77 -8.98
C GLU A 77 15.04 -4.02 -8.79
N LEU A 78 14.45 -4.09 -7.59
CA LEU A 78 13.23 -3.35 -7.25
C LEU A 78 13.47 -1.85 -7.22
N ASP A 79 14.64 -1.39 -6.73
CA ASP A 79 15.04 0.02 -6.76
C ASP A 79 15.14 0.52 -8.21
N PHE A 80 15.75 -0.27 -9.09
CA PHE A 80 15.84 0.08 -10.52
C PHE A 80 14.47 0.16 -11.17
N ILE A 81 13.60 -0.82 -10.93
CA ILE A 81 12.23 -0.82 -11.45
C ILE A 81 11.44 0.38 -10.91
N THR A 82 11.61 0.71 -9.63
CA THR A 82 10.97 1.88 -8.98
C THR A 82 11.41 3.18 -9.64
N ALA A 83 12.71 3.34 -9.90
CA ALA A 83 13.22 4.51 -10.61
C ALA A 83 12.65 4.61 -12.05
N GLN A 84 12.49 3.48 -12.73
CA GLN A 84 11.91 3.44 -14.08
C GLN A 84 10.43 3.86 -14.09
N VAL A 85 9.61 3.37 -13.16
CA VAL A 85 8.19 3.76 -13.09
C VAL A 85 8.04 5.21 -12.69
N ILE A 86 8.84 5.73 -11.76
CA ILE A 86 8.85 7.15 -11.40
C ILE A 86 9.20 7.98 -12.64
N ALA A 87 10.28 7.66 -13.34
CA ALA A 87 10.70 8.40 -14.53
C ALA A 87 9.64 8.43 -15.64
N GLU A 88 8.80 7.40 -15.76
CA GLU A 88 7.72 7.35 -16.75
C GLU A 88 6.44 8.04 -16.27
N CYS A 89 6.10 7.93 -14.98
CA CYS A 89 4.78 8.30 -14.47
C CYS A 89 4.74 9.63 -13.72
N ASP A 90 5.83 10.07 -13.10
CA ASP A 90 5.93 11.38 -12.41
C ASP A 90 5.50 12.53 -13.33
N PRO A 91 6.01 12.68 -14.58
CA PRO A 91 5.63 13.81 -15.44
C PRO A 91 4.14 13.88 -15.83
N LYS A 92 3.34 12.83 -15.57
CA LYS A 92 1.95 12.73 -16.02
C LYS A 92 0.99 13.59 -15.21
N ASP A 93 1.33 13.92 -13.97
CA ASP A 93 0.54 14.85 -13.16
C ASP A 93 0.85 16.34 -13.45
N GLY A 94 1.82 16.59 -14.35
CA GLY A 94 2.24 17.92 -14.79
C GLY A 94 3.39 18.52 -13.98
N VAL A 95 3.90 17.80 -12.98
CA VAL A 95 5.07 18.16 -12.18
C VAL A 95 6.11 17.03 -12.31
N VAL A 96 7.39 17.35 -12.13
CA VAL A 96 8.46 16.34 -12.07
C VAL A 96 9.17 16.55 -10.73
N ASP A 97 8.72 15.83 -9.71
CA ASP A 97 9.22 15.95 -8.34
C ASP A 97 9.58 14.62 -7.67
N GLY A 98 9.53 13.53 -8.44
CA GLY A 98 9.77 12.17 -7.99
C GLY A 98 8.57 11.51 -7.31
N VAL A 99 7.37 12.12 -7.36
CA VAL A 99 6.13 11.60 -6.80
C VAL A 99 5.14 11.29 -7.92
N ILE A 100 4.53 10.12 -7.88
CA ILE A 100 3.45 9.76 -8.80
C ILE A 100 2.13 10.20 -8.15
N SER A 101 1.66 11.42 -8.44
CA SER A 101 0.39 11.91 -7.87
C SER A 101 -0.83 11.46 -8.67
N ASP A 102 -0.67 11.26 -9.98
CA ASP A 102 -1.70 10.70 -10.87
C ASP A 102 -1.41 9.22 -11.15
N MET A 103 -1.78 8.36 -10.19
CA MET A 103 -1.60 6.91 -10.31
C MET A 103 -2.45 6.31 -11.45
N ASP A 104 -3.62 6.86 -11.74
CA ASP A 104 -4.56 6.30 -12.73
C ASP A 104 -4.03 6.42 -14.16
N SER A 105 -3.19 7.41 -14.47
CA SER A 105 -2.54 7.53 -15.78
C SER A 105 -1.24 6.74 -15.91
N CYS A 106 -0.77 6.11 -14.84
CA CYS A 106 0.46 5.31 -14.81
C CYS A 106 0.24 3.88 -15.32
N ASN A 107 0.44 3.66 -16.62
CA ASN A 107 0.35 2.34 -17.25
C ASN A 107 1.71 1.63 -17.41
N PHE A 108 2.64 1.85 -16.48
CA PHE A 108 3.97 1.25 -16.55
C PHE A 108 3.90 -0.27 -16.31
N ASP A 109 4.52 -1.04 -17.20
CA ASP A 109 4.67 -2.50 -17.06
C ASP A 109 6.13 -2.84 -16.71
N ALA A 110 6.37 -3.41 -15.52
CA ALA A 110 7.72 -3.79 -15.09
C ALA A 110 8.36 -4.85 -15.99
N LEU A 111 7.59 -5.64 -16.74
CA LEU A 111 8.12 -6.60 -17.72
C LEU A 111 8.91 -5.92 -18.84
N SER A 112 8.62 -4.65 -19.14
CA SER A 112 9.39 -3.82 -20.07
C SER A 112 10.84 -3.58 -19.62
N SER A 113 11.15 -3.85 -18.35
CA SER A 113 12.49 -3.65 -17.78
C SER A 113 13.34 -4.92 -17.78
N VAL A 114 12.77 -6.08 -18.09
CA VAL A 114 13.52 -7.35 -18.15
C VAL A 114 14.66 -7.24 -19.16
N ASN A 115 15.83 -7.79 -18.80
CA ASN A 115 17.09 -7.71 -19.55
C ASN A 115 17.74 -6.33 -19.65
N LYS A 116 17.12 -5.24 -19.16
CA LYS A 116 17.85 -3.97 -19.01
C LYS A 116 18.98 -4.16 -18.00
N THR A 117 20.17 -3.72 -18.34
CA THR A 117 21.35 -3.85 -17.49
C THR A 117 21.49 -2.66 -16.57
N PHE A 118 21.78 -2.90 -15.30
CA PHE A 118 21.99 -1.87 -14.30
C PHE A 118 23.10 -2.32 -13.34
N HIS A 119 23.68 -1.35 -12.60
CA HIS A 119 24.64 -1.65 -11.56
C HIS A 119 23.89 -2.02 -10.27
N CYS A 120 23.90 -3.30 -9.88
CA CYS A 120 23.27 -3.73 -8.65
C CYS A 120 24.18 -3.47 -7.44
N SER A 121 23.70 -2.67 -6.49
CA SER A 121 24.40 -2.34 -5.25
C SER A 121 24.72 -3.57 -4.39
N SER A 122 23.82 -4.57 -4.35
CA SER A 122 23.97 -5.76 -3.51
C SER A 122 25.05 -6.73 -4.01
N SER A 123 25.25 -6.81 -5.34
CA SER A 123 26.24 -7.73 -5.95
C SER A 123 27.49 -7.01 -6.45
N ASN A 124 27.48 -5.67 -6.47
CA ASN A 124 28.51 -4.79 -7.03
C ASN A 124 28.90 -5.18 -8.46
N LYS A 125 27.91 -5.56 -9.27
CA LYS A 125 28.06 -5.99 -10.65
C LYS A 125 27.01 -5.34 -11.53
N ILE A 126 27.36 -5.18 -12.80
CA ILE A 126 26.38 -4.92 -13.84
C ILE A 126 25.66 -6.22 -14.16
N MET A 127 24.34 -6.23 -14.01
CA MET A 127 23.52 -7.41 -14.26
C MET A 127 22.20 -7.01 -14.91
N PRO A 128 21.57 -7.93 -15.69
CA PRO A 128 20.24 -7.69 -16.23
C PRO A 128 19.17 -7.77 -15.12
N ILE A 129 18.09 -7.01 -15.27
CA ILE A 129 16.88 -7.20 -14.47
C ILE A 129 16.29 -8.58 -14.75
N SER A 130 16.05 -9.34 -13.68
CA SER A 130 15.43 -10.66 -13.75
C SER A 130 13.94 -10.55 -14.06
N LYS A 131 13.43 -11.59 -14.72
CA LYS A 131 11.98 -11.73 -14.95
C LYS A 131 11.21 -11.80 -13.63
N ILE A 132 11.79 -12.41 -12.60
CA ILE A 132 11.16 -12.55 -11.28
C ILE A 132 10.98 -11.18 -10.61
N ALA A 133 11.98 -10.30 -10.67
CA ALA A 133 11.84 -8.94 -10.15
C ALA A 133 10.68 -8.17 -10.79
N ALA A 134 10.56 -8.25 -12.12
CA ALA A 134 9.48 -7.61 -12.86
C ALA A 134 8.10 -8.21 -12.53
N LEU A 135 7.99 -9.55 -12.43
CA LEU A 135 6.74 -10.21 -12.05
C LEU A 135 6.30 -9.84 -10.63
N VAL A 136 7.24 -9.82 -9.69
CA VAL A 136 6.97 -9.44 -8.30
C VAL A 136 6.55 -7.97 -8.21
N ALA A 137 7.20 -7.05 -8.92
CA ALA A 137 6.81 -5.65 -8.95
C ALA A 137 5.37 -5.46 -9.48
N ASN A 138 5.05 -6.07 -10.63
CA ASN A 138 3.69 -5.99 -11.19
C ASN A 138 2.64 -6.64 -10.28
N ALA A 139 2.95 -7.78 -9.67
CA ALA A 139 2.04 -8.46 -8.75
C ALA A 139 1.79 -7.62 -7.49
N ALA A 140 2.83 -6.96 -6.97
CA ALA A 140 2.70 -6.05 -5.83
C ALA A 140 1.78 -4.86 -6.14
N TRP A 141 1.87 -4.26 -7.33
CA TRP A 141 1.05 -3.08 -7.68
C TRP A 141 -0.38 -3.40 -8.13
N SER A 142 -0.59 -4.55 -8.79
CA SER A 142 -1.91 -4.92 -9.31
C SER A 142 -2.80 -5.61 -8.28
N GLY A 143 -2.19 -6.16 -7.23
CA GLY A 143 -2.85 -6.92 -6.18
C GLY A 143 -3.31 -8.31 -6.62
N PRO A 144 -3.85 -9.12 -5.68
CA PRO A 144 -4.32 -10.47 -5.96
C PRO A 144 -5.38 -10.55 -7.04
N ARG A 145 -5.33 -11.67 -7.76
CA ARG A 145 -6.46 -12.19 -8.53
C ARG A 145 -6.70 -13.68 -8.23
N THR A 146 -7.93 -14.17 -8.42
CA THR A 146 -8.18 -15.62 -8.45
C THR A 146 -7.55 -16.25 -9.70
N ALA A 147 -7.51 -17.59 -9.76
CA ALA A 147 -7.04 -18.31 -10.95
C ALA A 147 -7.85 -17.97 -12.22
N ASP A 148 -9.13 -17.61 -12.06
CA ASP A 148 -10.02 -17.20 -13.15
C ASP A 148 -9.93 -15.69 -13.46
N GLY A 149 -9.09 -14.94 -12.74
CA GLY A 149 -8.82 -13.52 -12.98
C GLY A 149 -9.66 -12.54 -12.16
N GLU A 150 -10.46 -13.00 -11.20
CA GLU A 150 -11.32 -12.13 -10.38
C GLU A 150 -10.51 -11.30 -9.39
N PHE A 151 -10.89 -10.03 -9.22
CA PHE A 151 -10.32 -9.11 -8.24
C PHE A 151 -10.52 -9.63 -6.81
N LEU A 152 -9.44 -9.70 -6.01
CA LEU A 152 -9.57 -9.94 -4.56
C LEU A 152 -9.19 -8.71 -3.73
N TRP A 153 -8.08 -8.06 -4.08
CA TRP A 153 -7.59 -6.89 -3.34
C TRP A 153 -6.72 -6.00 -4.23
N TYR A 154 -6.57 -4.75 -3.80
CA TYR A 154 -5.68 -3.77 -4.41
C TYR A 154 -4.23 -4.09 -4.05
N GLY A 155 -3.30 -3.71 -4.93
CA GLY A 155 -1.86 -3.70 -4.63
C GLY A 155 -1.44 -2.46 -3.85
#